data_AF-A0A955THT0-F1
#
_entry.id   AF-A0A955THT0-F1
#
_cell.length_a   1.000
_cell.length_b   1.000
_cell.length_c   1.000
_cell.angle_alpha   90.00
_cell.angle_beta   90.00
_cell.angle_gamma   90.00
#
_symmetry.space_group_name_H-M   'P 1'
#
loop_
_entity.id
_entity.type
_entity.pdbx_description
1 polymer ?
#
loop_
_entity_poly.entity_id
_entity_poly.type
_entity_poly.pdbx_seq_one_letter_code
_entity_poly.pdbx_strand_id
1 'polypeptide(L)'
;MISSSNPNPMTIEQALLILDLTEPFSPDALQKQYEEARRIWYPSRYAGLTNNPAKYMEMYKKGEAKTKEIHAAYQILSNHLLNSCPSEQQDDHGAA
;
A
#
# COMPACT_ATOMS: atom_id res chain seq x y z
N MET A 1 -24.87 7.31 -5.75
CA MET A 1 -23.66 6.98 -6.53
C MET A 1 -22.52 7.64 -5.74
N ILE A 2 -21.54 6.99 -5.10
CA ILE A 2 -20.88 5.69 -5.20
C ILE A 2 -20.48 5.26 -3.77
N SER A 3 -21.21 4.33 -3.15
CA SER A 3 -20.81 3.74 -1.87
C SER A 3 -19.91 2.54 -2.15
N SER A 4 -18.66 2.80 -2.52
CA SER A 4 -17.64 1.76 -2.66
C SER A 4 -17.20 1.32 -1.27
N SER A 5 -18.05 0.52 -0.62
CA SER A 5 -17.74 -0.19 0.61
C SER A 5 -16.58 -1.15 0.31
N ASN A 6 -15.35 -0.71 0.61
CA ASN A 6 -14.16 -1.51 0.46
C ASN A 6 -14.29 -2.72 1.41
N PRO A 7 -14.36 -3.97 0.94
CA PRO A 7 -14.58 -5.13 1.81
C PRO A 7 -13.33 -5.55 2.59
N ASN A 8 -12.30 -4.69 2.66
CA ASN A 8 -11.09 -4.94 3.42
C ASN A 8 -11.26 -4.43 4.86
N PRO A 9 -10.92 -5.22 5.90
CA PRO A 9 -10.95 -4.77 7.29
C PRO A 9 -9.91 -3.69 7.62
N MET A 10 -9.09 -3.30 6.65
CA MET A 10 -7.92 -2.46 6.85
C MET A 10 -8.26 -0.98 6.66
N THR A 11 -8.02 -0.17 7.68
CA THR A 11 -8.31 1.28 7.68
C THR A 11 -7.14 2.09 7.08
N ILE A 12 -7.39 3.37 6.77
CA ILE A 12 -6.36 4.31 6.28
C ILE A 12 -5.20 4.42 7.28
N GLU A 13 -5.52 4.59 8.57
CA GLU A 13 -4.53 4.68 9.65
C GLU A 13 -3.68 3.41 9.73
N GLN A 14 -4.28 2.23 9.57
CA GLN A 14 -3.55 0.96 9.52
C GLN A 14 -2.65 0.87 8.28
N ALA A 15 -3.09 1.38 7.13
CA ALA A 15 -2.29 1.42 5.91
C ALA A 15 -1.09 2.36 6.04
N LEU A 16 -1.28 3.52 6.67
CA LEU A 16 -0.21 4.45 7.01
C LEU A 16 0.83 3.77 7.91
N LEU A 17 0.41 3.07 8.96
CA LEU A 17 1.31 2.33 9.85
C LEU A 17 2.07 1.20 9.15
N ILE A 18 1.43 0.45 8.23
CA ILE A 18 2.10 -0.64 7.51
C ILE A 18 3.19 -0.12 6.57
N LEU A 19 2.95 1.02 5.94
CA LEU A 19 3.91 1.65 5.02
C LEU A 19 4.81 2.67 5.72
N ASP A 20 4.71 2.82 7.03
CA ASP A 20 5.46 3.80 7.84
C ASP A 20 5.35 5.23 7.27
N LEU A 21 4.13 5.60 6.87
CA LEU A 21 3.79 6.90 6.30
C LEU A 21 3.01 7.74 7.31
N THR A 22 3.11 9.07 7.17
CA THR A 22 2.34 10.04 7.95
C THR A 22 1.69 11.05 6.99
N GLU A 23 0.51 11.56 7.35
CA GLU A 23 -0.18 12.58 6.55
C GLU A 23 0.36 14.00 6.83
N PRO A 24 0.45 14.87 5.80
CA PRO A 24 0.17 14.61 4.38
C PRO A 24 1.33 13.86 3.69
N PHE A 25 1.01 12.89 2.82
CA PHE A 25 1.99 12.14 2.02
C PHE A 25 1.79 12.37 0.51
N SER A 26 2.88 12.27 -0.25
CA SER A 26 2.86 12.40 -1.71
C SER A 26 2.74 11.02 -2.38
N PRO A 27 2.20 10.94 -3.63
CA PRO A 27 2.16 9.69 -4.38
C PRO A 27 3.56 9.08 -4.60
N ASP A 28 4.59 9.93 -4.77
CA ASP A 28 5.99 9.49 -4.88
C ASP A 28 6.49 8.83 -3.58
N ALA A 29 6.18 9.44 -2.42
CA ALA A 29 6.52 8.89 -1.11
C ALA A 29 5.82 7.54 -0.86
N LEU A 30 4.55 7.43 -1.27
CA LEU A 30 3.79 6.19 -1.21
C LEU A 30 4.43 5.08 -2.06
N GLN A 31 4.77 5.39 -3.32
CA GLN A 31 5.43 4.45 -4.23
C GLN A 31 6.79 4.00 -3.68
N LYS A 32 7.59 4.95 -3.21
CA LYS A 32 8.91 4.67 -2.63
C LYS A 32 8.81 3.75 -1.42
N GLN A 33 7.95 4.06 -0.45
CA GLN A 33 7.77 3.20 0.72
C GLN A 33 7.23 1.82 0.37
N TYR A 34 6.33 1.73 -0.61
CA TYR A 34 5.85 0.45 -1.10
C TYR A 34 6.99 -0.42 -1.68
N GLU A 35 7.89 0.16 -2.46
CA GLU A 35 9.04 -0.53 -3.02
C GLU A 35 10.06 -0.94 -1.96
N GLU A 36 10.36 -0.05 -1.01
CA GLU A 36 11.26 -0.34 0.12
C GLU A 36 10.71 -1.48 0.99
N ALA A 37 9.44 -1.40 1.39
CA ALA A 37 8.77 -2.44 2.17
C ALA A 37 8.77 -3.78 1.42
N ARG A 38 8.43 -3.80 0.12
CA ARG A 38 8.46 -5.02 -0.70
C ARG A 38 9.87 -5.62 -0.81
N ARG A 39 10.90 -4.79 -0.89
CA ARG A 39 12.31 -5.24 -0.93
C ARG A 39 12.79 -5.81 0.40
N ILE A 40 12.25 -5.36 1.53
CA ILE A 40 12.56 -5.91 2.85
C ILE A 40 11.99 -7.33 2.98
N TRP A 41 10.74 -7.52 2.55
CA TRP A 41 10.04 -8.80 2.69
C TRP A 41 10.28 -9.79 1.55
N TYR A 42 11.13 -9.45 0.57
CA TYR A 42 11.40 -10.30 -0.58
C TYR A 42 12.03 -11.65 -0.15
N PRO A 43 11.41 -12.79 -0.48
CA PRO A 43 11.76 -14.10 0.06
C PRO A 43 13.20 -14.52 -0.26
N SER A 44 13.76 -14.05 -1.38
CA SER A 44 15.15 -14.36 -1.77
C SER A 44 16.19 -13.86 -0.77
N ARG A 45 15.88 -12.87 0.09
CA ARG A 45 16.79 -12.49 1.19
C ARG A 45 16.97 -13.61 2.21
N TYR A 46 15.96 -14.47 2.40
CA TYR A 46 16.00 -15.54 3.39
C TYR A 46 16.66 -16.81 2.87
N ALA A 47 16.82 -16.96 1.54
CA ALA A 47 17.45 -18.12 0.93
C ALA A 47 18.91 -18.33 1.36
N GLY A 48 19.62 -17.27 1.76
CA GLY A 48 20.99 -17.34 2.27
C GLY A 48 21.13 -17.37 3.80
N LEU A 49 20.04 -17.22 4.55
CA LEU A 49 20.08 -17.07 6.02
C LEU A 49 19.95 -18.39 6.77
N THR A 50 19.50 -19.46 6.11
CA THR A 50 19.29 -20.77 6.76
C THR A 50 19.48 -21.93 5.78
N ASN A 51 20.27 -22.92 6.18
CA ASN A 51 20.35 -24.22 5.49
C ASN A 51 19.25 -25.19 5.95
N ASN A 52 18.38 -24.77 6.88
CA ASN A 52 17.26 -25.57 7.35
C ASN A 52 15.98 -25.25 6.54
N PRO A 53 15.44 -26.21 5.76
CA PRO A 53 14.30 -25.98 4.88
C PRO A 53 13.00 -25.62 5.63
N ALA A 54 12.81 -26.10 6.86
CA ALA A 54 11.62 -25.77 7.65
C ALA A 54 11.60 -24.27 8.04
N LYS A 55 12.74 -23.75 8.49
CA LYS A 55 12.91 -22.32 8.81
C LYS A 55 12.80 -21.45 7.56
N TYR A 56 13.33 -21.92 6.43
CA TYR A 56 13.17 -21.25 5.15
C TYR A 56 11.69 -21.12 4.78
N MET A 57 10.92 -22.21 4.86
CA MET A 57 9.48 -22.22 4.56
C MET A 57 8.68 -21.30 5.48
N GLU A 58 9.01 -21.25 6.78
CA GLU A 58 8.36 -20.34 7.73
C GLU A 58 8.60 -18.86 7.36
N MET A 59 9.85 -18.50 7.08
CA MET A 59 10.22 -17.14 6.65
C MET A 59 9.59 -16.78 5.30
N TYR A 60 9.54 -17.73 4.36
CA TYR A 60 8.88 -17.55 3.07
C TYR A 60 7.39 -17.21 3.25
N LYS A 61 6.66 -18.02 4.02
CA LYS A 61 5.23 -17.78 4.31
C LYS A 61 5.01 -16.42 4.99
N LYS A 62 5.90 -16.06 5.91
CA LYS A 62 5.86 -14.75 6.58
C LYS A 62 6.09 -13.60 5.59
N GLY A 63 7.06 -13.75 4.68
CA GLY A 63 7.34 -12.79 3.61
C GLY A 63 6.16 -12.62 2.67
N GLU A 64 5.51 -13.72 2.25
CA GLU A 64 4.29 -13.66 1.44
C GLU A 64 3.14 -12.95 2.15
N ALA A 65 2.89 -13.28 3.42
CA ALA A 65 1.84 -12.63 4.21
C ALA A 65 2.08 -11.12 4.31
N LYS A 66 3.31 -10.71 4.64
CA LYS A 66 3.68 -9.30 4.74
C LYS A 66 3.60 -8.56 3.42
N THR A 67 4.00 -9.20 2.33
CA THR A 67 3.89 -8.61 0.99
C THR A 67 2.43 -8.38 0.59
N LYS A 68 1.52 -9.29 0.98
CA LYS A 68 0.06 -9.10 0.78
C LYS A 68 -0.48 -7.93 1.60
N GLU A 69 -0.08 -7.81 2.87
CA GLU A 69 -0.46 -6.67 3.74
C GLU A 69 0.03 -5.34 3.14
N ILE A 70 1.29 -5.27 2.70
CA ILE A 70 1.90 -4.10 2.07
C ILE A 70 1.17 -3.70 0.79
N HIS A 71 0.79 -4.67 -0.04
CA HIS A 71 0.03 -4.40 -1.26
C HIS A 71 -1.37 -3.87 -0.97
N ALA A 72 -2.07 -4.46 0.00
CA ALA A 72 -3.38 -3.97 0.43
C ALA A 72 -3.32 -2.53 0.96
N ALA A 73 -2.30 -2.22 1.78
CA ALA A 73 -2.03 -0.88 2.28
C ALA A 73 -1.85 0.13 1.13
N TYR A 74 -1.01 -0.22 0.16
CA TYR A 74 -0.73 0.62 -1.01
C TYR A 74 -2.01 0.91 -1.82
N GLN A 75 -2.83 -0.12 -2.09
CA GLN A 75 -4.08 0.07 -2.81
C GLN A 75 -5.03 1.02 -2.09
N ILE A 76 -5.15 0.90 -0.77
CA ILE A 76 -6.01 1.76 0.04
C ILE A 76 -5.53 3.22 -0.01
N LEU A 77 -4.24 3.47 0.24
CA LEU A 77 -3.68 4.83 0.23
C LEU A 77 -3.66 5.46 -1.16
N SER A 78 -3.46 4.66 -2.21
CA SER A 78 -3.53 5.13 -3.59
C SER A 78 -4.95 5.59 -3.97
N ASN A 79 -5.97 4.81 -3.60
CA ASN A 79 -7.37 5.22 -3.77
C ASN A 79 -7.71 6.45 -2.91
N HIS A 80 -7.17 6.56 -1.70
CA HIS A 80 -7.35 7.74 -0.86
C HIS A 80 -6.79 9.00 -1.50
N LEU A 81 -5.58 8.94 -2.07
CA LEU A 81 -4.98 10.06 -2.81
C LEU A 81 -5.82 10.46 -4.04
N LEU A 82 -6.31 9.48 -4.79
CA LEU A 82 -7.18 9.73 -5.95
C LEU A 82 -8.48 10.44 -5.54
N ASN A 83 -9.09 10.02 -4.43
CA ASN A 83 -10.34 10.61 -3.93
C ASN A 83 -10.12 11.95 -3.22
N SER A 84 -8.91 12.20 -2.70
CA SER A 84 -8.55 13.45 -2.01
C SER A 84 -8.11 14.55 -2.97
N CYS A 85 -7.96 14.25 -4.27
CA CYS A 85 -7.72 15.26 -5.30
C CYS A 85 -9.10 15.75 -5.82
N PRO A 86 -9.62 16.90 -5.36
CA PRO A 86 -10.82 17.46 -5.95
C PRO A 86 -10.47 17.83 -7.39
N SER A 87 -11.11 17.19 -8.36
CA SER A 87 -11.23 17.76 -9.69
C SER A 87 -12.07 19.03 -9.56
N GLU A 88 -11.41 20.14 -9.30
CA GLU A 88 -11.97 21.46 -9.48
C GLU A 88 -12.14 21.71 -10.99
N GLN A 89 -13.33 22.18 -11.35
CA GLN A 89 -13.70 22.90 -12.58
C GLN A 89 -14.21 22.07 -13.77
N GLN A 90 -15.55 22.07 -13.88
CA GLN A 90 -16.17 22.42 -15.15
C GLN A 90 -17.25 23.48 -14.89
N ASP A 91 -16.78 24.65 -14.44
CA ASP A 91 -17.48 25.92 -14.58
C ASP A 91 -16.97 26.55 -15.89
N ASP A 92 -17.74 26.45 -16.97
CA ASP A 92 -17.66 27.42 -18.06
C ASP A 92 -18.95 28.24 -18.05
N HIS A 93 -18.77 29.51 -17.68
CA HIS A 93 -19.77 30.56 -17.79
C HIS A 93 -19.88 31.00 -19.26
N GLY A 94 -21.09 30.92 -19.83
CA GLY A 94 -21.70 32.12 -20.41
C GLY A 94 -22.00 32.15 -21.91
N ALA A 95 -23.00 32.99 -22.18
CA ALA A 95 -23.43 33.60 -23.45
C ALA A 95 -24.19 32.65 -24.41
N ALA A 96 -25.37 32.99 -24.93
CA ALA A 96 -26.22 34.17 -24.86
C ALA A 96 -27.64 33.76 -25.29
#